data_AF-A0A1F8DYU2-F1
#
_entry.id   AF-A0A1F8DYU2-F1
#
_cell.length_a   1.000
_cell.length_b   1.000
_cell.length_c   1.000
_cell.angle_alpha   90.00
_cell.angle_beta   90.00
_cell.angle_gamma   90.00
#
_symmetry.space_group_name_H-M   'P 1'
#
loop_
_entity.id
_entity.type
_entity.pdbx_description
1 polymer ?
#
loop_
_entity_poly.entity_id
_entity_poly.type
_entity_poly.pdbx_seq_one_letter_code
_entity_poly.pdbx_strand_id
1 'polypeptide(L)'
;MKDFSKNILQTIERKNIQPLPRWIFFAQQAGLVGAFLLSVLVGGISVSVILFSLSDAVETGMGRMMRMHPGPFLFTYLPYVWVLVMIAFGVLAYVEARHTKAGYRYRMATIVGASFLASIVLGGLLHAAGAGRLVDRRFAEVVPQYRGLDARKMHLWMHPQEGVIAGRIVSGSATTTLTIEDFTGMRWIVETDAVVSRGTIEAVPGERIRVFGSVVAPGVFHATELFPWTKQGAMMIPERFDGRGMLMRERKMPLRS
;
A
#
# COMPACT_ATOMS: atom_id res chain seq x y z
N MET A 1 -55.11 -24.09 31.14
CA MET A 1 -53.91 -24.68 30.50
C MET A 1 -54.23 -25.59 29.31
N LYS A 2 -55.31 -26.40 29.33
CA LYS A 2 -55.66 -27.32 28.22
C LYS A 2 -55.94 -26.61 26.89
N ASP A 3 -56.52 -25.41 26.90
CA ASP A 3 -56.87 -24.68 25.67
C ASP A 3 -55.67 -24.08 24.93
N PHE A 4 -54.60 -23.74 25.65
CA PHE A 4 -53.41 -23.12 25.05
C PHE A 4 -52.62 -24.15 24.23
N SER A 5 -52.38 -25.34 24.78
CA SER A 5 -51.74 -26.44 24.05
C SER A 5 -52.57 -26.90 22.86
N LYS A 6 -53.91 -26.91 22.99
CA LYS A 6 -54.80 -27.27 21.87
C LYS A 6 -54.72 -26.26 20.72
N ASN A 7 -54.66 -24.95 21.04
CA ASN A 7 -54.48 -23.89 20.05
C ASN A 7 -53.11 -23.97 19.35
N ILE A 8 -52.04 -24.30 20.08
CA ILE A 8 -50.70 -24.49 19.49
C ILE A 8 -50.71 -25.68 18.52
N LEU A 9 -51.25 -26.82 18.93
CA LEU A 9 -51.38 -28.02 18.10
C LEU A 9 -52.19 -27.75 16.83
N GLN A 10 -53.37 -27.15 16.96
CA GLN A 10 -54.20 -26.76 15.81
C GLN A 10 -53.49 -25.75 14.89
N THR A 11 -52.69 -24.85 15.44
CA THR A 11 -51.94 -23.87 14.62
C THR A 11 -50.81 -24.54 13.84
N ILE A 12 -50.10 -25.49 14.46
CA ILE A 12 -49.02 -26.27 13.80
C ILE A 12 -49.60 -27.14 12.69
N GLU A 13 -50.72 -27.80 12.95
CA GLU A 13 -51.41 -28.71 12.02
C GLU A 13 -52.05 -27.94 10.85
N ARG A 14 -52.72 -26.82 11.12
CA ARG A 14 -53.35 -25.95 10.11
C ARG A 14 -52.34 -25.20 9.24
N LYS A 15 -51.15 -24.88 9.77
CA LYS A 15 -50.07 -24.22 9.03
C LYS A 15 -49.00 -25.18 8.49
N ASN A 16 -49.17 -26.49 8.70
CA ASN A 16 -48.27 -27.54 8.23
C ASN A 16 -46.78 -27.23 8.54
N ILE A 17 -46.50 -26.77 9.76
CA ILE A 17 -45.17 -26.30 10.16
C ILE A 17 -44.25 -27.52 10.36
N GLN A 18 -43.41 -27.80 9.37
CA GLN A 18 -42.43 -28.87 9.46
C GLN A 18 -41.19 -28.43 10.26
N PRO A 19 -40.63 -29.31 11.11
CA PRO A 19 -39.38 -29.02 11.81
C PRO A 19 -38.24 -28.92 10.79
N LEU A 20 -37.59 -27.76 10.70
CA LEU A 20 -36.39 -27.62 9.89
C LEU A 20 -35.24 -28.47 10.49
N PRO A 21 -34.49 -29.22 9.67
CA PRO A 21 -33.38 -30.03 10.16
C PRO A 21 -32.27 -29.15 10.77
N ARG A 22 -31.72 -29.59 11.91
CA ARG A 22 -30.73 -28.85 12.71
C ARG A 22 -29.46 -28.47 11.94
N TRP A 23 -29.09 -29.25 10.92
CA TRP A 23 -27.93 -28.99 10.07
C TRP A 23 -28.05 -27.69 9.26
N ILE A 24 -29.27 -27.27 8.90
CA ILE A 24 -29.48 -26.00 8.20
C ILE A 24 -29.10 -24.82 9.11
N PHE A 25 -29.45 -24.90 10.40
CA PHE A 25 -29.05 -23.89 11.39
C PHE A 25 -27.53 -23.91 11.63
N PHE A 26 -26.93 -25.10 11.69
CA PHE A 26 -25.48 -25.25 11.86
C PHE A 26 -24.70 -24.70 10.65
N ALA A 27 -25.16 -24.98 9.43
CA ALA A 27 -24.57 -24.47 8.20
C ALA A 27 -24.68 -22.95 8.09
N GLN A 28 -25.83 -22.37 8.46
CA GLN A 28 -26.01 -20.91 8.51
C GLN A 28 -25.06 -20.25 9.53
N GLN A 29 -24.90 -20.85 10.71
CA GLN A 29 -24.00 -20.31 11.73
C GLN A 29 -22.52 -20.45 11.33
N ALA A 30 -22.14 -21.58 10.73
CA ALA A 30 -20.79 -21.80 10.22
C ALA A 30 -20.45 -20.84 9.07
N GLY A 31 -21.40 -20.58 8.16
CA GLY A 31 -21.25 -19.63 7.08
C GLY A 31 -20.97 -18.21 7.59
N LEU A 32 -21.69 -17.77 8.62
CA LEU A 32 -21.47 -16.45 9.24
C LEU A 32 -20.12 -16.32 9.92
N VAL A 33 -19.72 -17.31 10.71
CA VAL A 33 -18.41 -17.30 11.37
C VAL A 33 -17.31 -17.33 10.31
N GLY A 34 -17.48 -18.14 9.26
CA GLY A 34 -16.56 -18.20 8.13
C GLY A 34 -16.42 -16.86 7.41
N ALA A 35 -17.54 -16.21 7.09
CA ALA A 35 -17.55 -14.89 6.45
C ALA A 35 -16.92 -13.81 7.34
N PHE A 36 -17.21 -13.83 8.64
CA PHE A 36 -16.59 -12.93 9.61
C PHE A 36 -15.07 -13.12 9.66
N LEU A 37 -14.60 -14.36 9.82
CA LEU A 37 -13.17 -14.68 9.87
C LEU A 37 -12.47 -14.30 8.57
N LEU A 38 -13.08 -14.62 7.42
CA LEU A 38 -12.55 -14.26 6.11
C LEU A 38 -12.44 -12.73 5.95
N SER A 39 -13.47 -11.99 6.34
CA SER A 39 -13.45 -10.53 6.33
C SER A 39 -12.36 -9.96 7.22
N VAL A 40 -12.15 -10.52 8.41
CA VAL A 40 -11.10 -10.08 9.34
C VAL A 40 -9.70 -10.38 8.79
N LEU A 41 -9.51 -11.57 8.21
CA LEU A 41 -8.24 -11.96 7.60
C LEU A 41 -7.87 -11.03 6.43
N VAL A 42 -8.81 -10.82 5.51
CA VAL A 42 -8.59 -9.97 4.34
C VAL A 42 -8.43 -8.49 4.74
N GLY A 43 -9.23 -8.02 5.70
CA GLY A 43 -9.08 -6.69 6.29
C GLY A 43 -7.72 -6.51 6.96
N GLY A 44 -7.26 -7.49 7.72
CA GLY A 44 -5.94 -7.47 8.37
C GLY A 44 -4.79 -7.43 7.38
N ILE A 45 -4.84 -8.23 6.31
CA ILE A 45 -3.85 -8.16 5.22
C ILE A 45 -3.84 -6.75 4.60
N SER A 46 -5.03 -6.22 4.30
CA SER A 46 -5.18 -4.89 3.71
C SER A 46 -4.56 -3.80 4.60
N VAL A 47 -4.89 -3.80 5.89
CA VAL A 47 -4.31 -2.87 6.88
C VAL A 47 -2.80 -3.04 6.98
N SER A 48 -2.28 -4.28 6.98
CA SER A 48 -0.85 -4.54 7.04
C SER A 48 -0.08 -3.94 5.86
N VAL A 49 -0.62 -4.05 4.64
CA VAL A 49 -0.01 -3.46 3.43
C VAL A 49 -0.12 -1.94 3.44
N ILE A 50 -1.25 -1.38 3.90
CA ILE A 50 -1.41 0.07 4.06
C ILE A 50 -0.38 0.63 5.04
N LEU A 51 -0.23 0.00 6.22
CA LEU A 51 0.77 0.38 7.21
C LEU A 51 2.20 0.26 6.66
N PHE A 52 2.50 -0.80 5.91
CA PHE A 52 3.79 -0.96 5.23
C PHE A 52 4.05 0.20 4.26
N SER A 53 3.08 0.53 3.41
CA SER A 53 3.19 1.62 2.43
C SER A 53 3.38 2.99 3.10
N LEU A 54 2.69 3.23 4.22
CA LEU A 54 2.85 4.45 5.03
C LEU A 54 4.21 4.51 5.70
N SER A 55 4.68 3.40 6.29
CA SER A 55 6.00 3.35 6.92
C SER A 55 7.13 3.58 5.92
N ASP A 56 7.02 3.00 4.72
CA ASP A 56 7.96 3.21 3.61
C ASP A 56 7.96 4.69 3.18
N ALA A 57 6.79 5.31 3.03
CA ALA A 57 6.69 6.72 2.66
C ALA A 57 7.31 7.70 3.68
N VAL A 58 7.20 7.40 4.98
CA VAL A 58 7.83 8.20 6.04
C VAL A 58 9.34 8.04 6.02
N GLU A 59 9.82 6.80 5.95
CA GLU A 59 11.27 6.50 5.99
C GLU A 59 12.01 6.99 4.75
N THR A 60 11.37 6.97 3.59
CA THR A 60 11.94 7.43 2.33
C THR A 60 11.96 8.95 2.19
N GLY A 61 11.39 9.70 3.13
CA GLY A 61 11.25 11.17 3.04
C GLY A 61 10.09 11.63 2.16
N MET A 62 9.34 10.70 1.56
CA MET A 62 8.19 10.99 0.67
C MET A 62 7.04 11.69 1.39
N GLY A 63 6.98 11.59 2.73
CA GLY A 63 6.04 12.37 3.55
C GLY A 63 6.14 13.89 3.34
N ARG A 64 7.28 14.41 2.85
CA ARG A 64 7.43 15.82 2.48
C ARG A 64 6.75 16.16 1.16
N MET A 65 6.90 15.32 0.14
CA MET A 65 6.15 15.45 -1.13
C MET A 65 4.65 15.29 -0.92
N MET A 66 4.22 14.41 0.00
CA MET A 66 2.81 14.27 0.37
C MET A 66 2.19 15.58 0.85
N ARG A 67 2.97 16.44 1.54
CA ARG A 67 2.48 17.75 2.01
C ARG A 67 2.37 18.78 0.87
N MET A 68 3.21 18.68 -0.16
CA MET A 68 3.17 19.58 -1.31
C MET A 68 2.08 19.19 -2.30
N HIS A 69 1.92 17.89 -2.58
CA HIS A 69 0.98 17.34 -3.56
C HIS A 69 0.15 16.18 -2.98
N PRO A 70 -0.80 16.46 -2.06
CA PRO A 70 -1.53 15.41 -1.34
C PRO A 70 -2.42 14.55 -2.25
N GLY A 71 -2.99 15.13 -3.30
CA GLY A 71 -3.85 14.42 -4.25
C GLY A 71 -3.11 13.31 -5.02
N PRO A 72 -2.13 13.67 -5.87
CA PRO A 72 -1.35 12.69 -6.64
C PRO A 72 -0.66 11.64 -5.75
N PHE A 73 -0.25 12.04 -4.55
CA PHE A 73 0.35 11.13 -3.57
C PHE A 73 -0.63 10.05 -3.11
N LEU A 74 -1.86 10.41 -2.72
CA LEU A 74 -2.89 9.41 -2.40
C LEU A 74 -3.14 8.48 -3.60
N PHE A 75 -3.26 9.01 -4.82
CA PHE A 75 -3.47 8.22 -6.05
C PHE A 75 -2.31 7.28 -6.42
N THR A 76 -1.12 7.54 -5.91
CA THR A 76 0.07 6.76 -6.23
C THR A 76 0.43 5.76 -5.13
N TYR A 77 0.21 6.10 -3.85
CA TYR A 77 0.69 5.32 -2.71
C TYR A 77 -0.40 4.61 -1.92
N LEU A 78 -1.65 5.07 -1.98
CA LEU A 78 -2.74 4.35 -1.36
C LEU A 78 -3.03 3.13 -2.22
N PRO A 79 -2.91 1.91 -1.69
CA PRO A 79 -3.12 0.74 -2.52
C PRO A 79 -4.62 0.52 -2.69
N TYR A 80 -5.18 1.15 -3.72
CA TYR A 80 -6.62 1.18 -4.04
C TYR A 80 -7.25 -0.20 -4.06
N VAL A 81 -6.50 -1.21 -4.51
CA VAL A 81 -6.93 -2.60 -4.49
C VAL A 81 -7.28 -3.04 -3.06
N TRP A 82 -6.44 -2.75 -2.06
CA TRP A 82 -6.67 -3.13 -0.66
C TRP A 82 -7.80 -2.33 -0.01
N VAL A 83 -7.96 -1.05 -0.37
CA VAL A 83 -9.11 -0.24 0.09
C VAL A 83 -10.41 -0.79 -0.49
N LEU A 84 -10.44 -1.07 -1.81
CA LEU A 84 -11.59 -1.64 -2.49
C LEU A 84 -11.95 -3.01 -1.90
N VAL A 85 -10.96 -3.85 -1.63
CA VAL A 85 -11.12 -5.15 -0.99
C VAL A 85 -11.71 -4.99 0.42
N MET A 86 -11.20 -4.06 1.24
CA MET A 86 -11.79 -3.74 2.55
C MET A 86 -13.27 -3.33 2.46
N ILE A 87 -13.61 -2.48 1.48
CA ILE A 87 -14.99 -2.04 1.25
C ILE A 87 -15.84 -3.24 0.81
N ALA A 88 -15.37 -4.05 -0.13
CA ALA A 88 -16.09 -5.20 -0.66
C ALA A 88 -16.39 -6.22 0.46
N PHE A 89 -15.40 -6.56 1.29
CA PHE A 89 -15.59 -7.46 2.42
C PHE A 89 -16.45 -6.84 3.52
N GLY A 90 -16.36 -5.53 3.75
CA GLY A 90 -17.27 -4.82 4.66
C GLY A 90 -18.74 -4.88 4.20
N VAL A 91 -18.99 -4.71 2.90
CA VAL A 91 -20.32 -4.85 2.30
C VAL A 91 -20.80 -6.30 2.37
N LEU A 92 -19.92 -7.27 2.09
CA LEU A 92 -20.25 -8.69 2.18
C LEU A 92 -20.66 -9.06 3.62
N ALA A 93 -19.88 -8.63 4.62
CA ALA A 93 -20.19 -8.81 6.02
C ALA A 93 -21.52 -8.12 6.41
N TYR A 94 -21.80 -6.94 5.85
CA TYR A 94 -23.07 -6.24 6.04
C TYR A 94 -24.27 -7.01 5.46
N VAL A 95 -24.15 -7.53 4.23
CA VAL A 95 -25.20 -8.31 3.56
C VAL A 95 -25.48 -9.60 4.33
N GLU A 96 -24.45 -10.35 4.71
CA GLU A 96 -24.56 -11.59 5.49
C GLU A 96 -25.21 -11.37 6.86
N ALA A 97 -24.83 -10.28 7.55
CA ALA A 97 -25.44 -9.89 8.81
C ALA A 97 -26.93 -9.54 8.65
N ARG A 98 -27.35 -9.02 7.48
CA ARG A 98 -28.74 -8.62 7.23
C ARG A 98 -29.67 -9.80 7.00
N HIS A 99 -29.16 -10.86 6.37
CA HIS A 99 -29.95 -12.02 5.98
C HIS A 99 -30.09 -13.06 7.10
N THR A 100 -29.42 -12.86 8.25
CA THR A 100 -29.45 -13.81 9.36
C THR A 100 -30.45 -13.41 10.43
N LYS A 101 -31.37 -14.34 10.76
CA LYS A 101 -32.42 -14.21 11.79
C LYS A 101 -31.90 -13.87 13.21
N ALA A 102 -30.61 -14.05 13.50
CA ALA A 102 -29.99 -13.69 14.78
C ALA A 102 -29.54 -12.21 14.86
N GLY A 103 -29.58 -11.46 13.75
CA GLY A 103 -29.16 -10.05 13.68
C GLY A 103 -30.02 -9.07 14.49
N TYR A 104 -31.14 -9.50 15.04
CA TYR A 104 -32.02 -8.65 15.86
C TYR A 104 -31.46 -8.39 17.27
N ARG A 105 -30.60 -9.29 17.82
CA ARG A 105 -30.10 -9.17 19.20
C ARG A 105 -28.76 -8.44 19.32
N TYR A 106 -27.94 -8.46 18.27
CA TYR A 106 -26.69 -7.71 18.22
C TYR A 106 -26.86 -6.54 17.25
N ARG A 107 -26.64 -5.31 17.73
CA ARG A 107 -26.63 -4.13 16.87
C ARG A 107 -25.66 -4.40 15.72
N MET A 108 -26.15 -4.37 14.49
CA MET A 108 -25.35 -4.63 13.28
C MET A 108 -24.01 -3.86 13.26
N ALA A 109 -24.02 -2.64 13.81
CA ALA A 109 -22.84 -1.81 14.02
C ALA A 109 -21.76 -2.44 14.92
N THR A 110 -22.11 -3.24 15.93
CA THR A 110 -21.12 -3.91 16.79
C THR A 110 -20.41 -5.05 16.06
N ILE A 111 -21.07 -5.78 15.17
CA ILE A 111 -20.42 -6.85 14.39
C ILE A 111 -19.45 -6.23 13.38
N VAL A 112 -19.91 -5.27 12.58
CA VAL A 112 -19.08 -4.58 11.59
C VAL A 112 -17.93 -3.84 12.29
N GLY A 113 -18.21 -3.14 13.39
CA GLY A 113 -17.20 -2.45 14.18
C GLY A 113 -16.18 -3.41 14.80
N ALA A 114 -16.62 -4.56 15.30
CA ALA A 114 -15.72 -5.59 15.82
C ALA A 114 -14.85 -6.20 14.72
N SER A 115 -15.39 -6.46 13.52
CA SER A 115 -14.60 -6.92 12.37
C SER A 115 -13.54 -5.90 11.97
N PHE A 116 -13.91 -4.61 11.97
CA PHE A 116 -12.99 -3.53 11.62
C PHE A 116 -11.86 -3.40 12.65
N LEU A 117 -12.20 -3.39 13.94
CA LEU A 117 -11.22 -3.38 15.04
C LEU A 117 -10.32 -4.62 15.00
N ALA A 118 -10.88 -5.81 14.84
CA ALA A 118 -10.12 -7.05 14.72
C ALA A 118 -9.18 -7.03 13.51
N SER A 119 -9.62 -6.48 12.38
CA SER A 119 -8.78 -6.30 11.18
C SER A 119 -7.63 -5.34 11.45
N ILE A 120 -7.87 -4.23 12.15
CA ILE A 120 -6.81 -3.28 12.51
C ILE A 120 -5.77 -3.94 13.42
N VAL A 121 -6.23 -4.64 14.47
CA VAL A 121 -5.33 -5.35 15.41
C VAL A 121 -4.53 -6.41 14.67
N LEU A 122 -5.18 -7.26 13.88
CA LEU A 122 -4.52 -8.30 13.10
C LEU A 122 -3.55 -7.70 12.09
N GLY A 123 -3.93 -6.62 11.41
CA GLY A 123 -3.08 -5.93 10.44
C GLY A 123 -1.85 -5.30 11.07
N GLY A 124 -1.97 -4.73 12.26
CA GLY A 124 -0.85 -4.23 13.05
C GLY A 124 0.13 -5.35 13.43
N LEU A 125 -0.38 -6.50 13.89
CA LEU A 125 0.44 -7.68 14.20
C LEU A 125 1.14 -8.22 12.95
N LEU A 126 0.43 -8.35 11.84
CA LEU A 126 0.97 -8.79 10.55
C LEU A 126 2.03 -7.81 10.01
N HIS A 127 1.83 -6.51 10.20
CA HIS A 127 2.80 -5.49 9.83
C HIS A 127 4.09 -5.63 10.64
N ALA A 128 3.98 -5.80 11.97
CA ALA A 128 5.13 -6.05 12.84
C ALA A 128 5.88 -7.33 12.46
N ALA A 129 5.17 -8.36 12.00
CA ALA A 129 5.76 -9.60 11.47
C ALA A 129 6.34 -9.48 10.05
N GLY A 130 6.24 -8.31 9.41
CA GLY A 130 6.74 -8.08 8.05
C GLY A 130 5.89 -8.68 6.93
N ALA A 131 4.69 -9.21 7.24
CA ALA A 131 3.81 -9.83 6.25
C ALA A 131 3.36 -8.83 5.16
N GLY A 132 3.19 -7.56 5.52
CA GLY A 132 2.86 -6.49 4.56
C GLY A 132 3.86 -6.41 3.40
N ARG A 133 5.17 -6.51 3.68
CA ARG A 133 6.24 -6.50 2.66
C ARG A 133 6.19 -7.74 1.76
N LEU A 134 5.91 -8.91 2.35
CA LEU A 134 5.82 -10.17 1.61
C LEU A 134 4.65 -10.15 0.62
N VAL A 135 3.48 -9.73 1.10
CA VAL A 135 2.26 -9.62 0.29
C VAL A 135 2.46 -8.60 -0.81
N ASP A 136 3.01 -7.42 -0.49
CA ASP A 136 3.29 -6.35 -1.45
C ASP A 136 4.18 -6.84 -2.60
N ARG A 137 5.30 -7.51 -2.28
CA ARG A 137 6.22 -8.07 -3.28
C ARG A 137 5.57 -9.13 -4.17
N ARG A 138 4.82 -10.07 -3.57
CA ARG A 138 4.15 -11.15 -4.32
C ARG A 138 3.05 -10.60 -5.23
N PHE A 139 2.29 -9.61 -4.77
CA PHE A 139 1.26 -8.98 -5.59
C PHE A 139 1.87 -8.10 -6.69
N ALA A 140 3.03 -7.46 -6.45
CA ALA A 140 3.78 -6.79 -7.49
C ALA A 140 4.25 -7.74 -8.60
N GLU A 141 4.51 -9.02 -8.31
CA GLU A 141 4.85 -10.00 -9.35
C GLU A 141 3.65 -10.39 -10.24
N VAL A 142 2.42 -10.18 -9.79
CA VAL A 142 1.22 -10.66 -10.50
C VAL A 142 0.43 -9.51 -11.13
N VAL A 143 0.38 -8.35 -10.47
CA VAL A 143 -0.42 -7.18 -10.89
C VAL A 143 0.52 -6.14 -11.52
N PRO A 144 0.52 -5.97 -12.86
CA PRO A 144 1.43 -5.06 -13.55
C PRO A 144 1.32 -3.60 -13.09
N GLN A 145 0.13 -3.16 -12.67
CA GLN A 145 -0.14 -1.83 -12.14
C GLN A 145 0.63 -1.56 -10.84
N TYR A 146 1.01 -2.62 -10.12
CA TYR A 146 1.81 -2.55 -8.89
C TYR A 146 3.32 -2.57 -9.19
N ARG A 147 3.78 -3.23 -10.27
CA ARG A 147 5.18 -3.18 -10.74
C ARG A 147 5.64 -1.78 -11.13
N GLY A 148 4.73 -0.99 -11.71
CA GLY A 148 5.01 0.36 -12.18
C GLY A 148 5.24 1.37 -11.06
N LEU A 149 5.04 1.00 -9.79
CA LEU A 149 5.19 1.92 -8.68
C LEU A 149 6.64 2.36 -8.52
N ASP A 150 7.65 1.50 -8.59
CA ASP A 150 9.05 1.96 -8.45
C ASP A 150 9.47 2.93 -9.57
N ALA A 151 9.04 2.66 -10.82
CA ALA A 151 9.31 3.55 -11.95
C ALA A 151 8.52 4.88 -11.87
N ARG A 152 7.26 4.85 -11.40
CA ARG A 152 6.45 6.07 -11.17
C ARG A 152 6.96 6.88 -9.99
N LYS A 153 7.36 6.20 -8.91
CA LYS A 153 8.05 6.80 -7.77
C LYS A 153 9.31 7.53 -8.24
N MET A 154 10.06 6.95 -9.18
CA MET A 154 11.27 7.58 -9.75
C MET A 154 10.98 8.94 -10.38
N HIS A 155 9.86 9.09 -11.09
CA HIS A 155 9.47 10.36 -11.70
C HIS A 155 9.14 11.42 -10.64
N LEU A 156 8.51 11.01 -9.52
CA LEU A 156 8.28 11.90 -8.38
C LEU A 156 9.60 12.40 -7.77
N TRP A 157 10.68 11.66 -7.90
CA TRP A 157 12.02 12.04 -7.41
C TRP A 157 12.82 12.92 -8.39
N MET A 158 12.22 13.38 -9.49
CA MET A 158 12.88 14.21 -10.52
C MET A 158 12.19 15.58 -10.68
N HIS A 159 11.92 16.25 -9.57
CA HIS A 159 11.34 17.60 -9.55
C HIS A 159 12.30 18.58 -8.86
N PRO A 160 13.44 18.92 -9.51
CA PRO A 160 14.44 19.82 -8.93
C PRO A 160 13.83 21.17 -8.52
N GLN A 161 12.86 21.69 -9.29
CA GLN A 161 12.19 22.95 -8.97
C GLN A 161 11.29 22.85 -7.73
N GLU A 162 10.81 21.66 -7.40
CA GLU A 162 10.04 21.38 -6.17
C GLU A 162 10.97 20.96 -5.01
N GLY A 163 12.28 21.03 -5.22
CA GLY A 163 13.28 20.79 -4.20
C GLY A 163 13.62 19.32 -3.99
N VAL A 164 13.41 18.46 -4.99
CA VAL A 164 13.78 17.05 -4.90
C VAL A 164 14.46 16.53 -6.15
N ILE A 165 15.61 15.90 -5.96
CA ILE A 165 16.35 15.19 -7.00
C ILE A 165 16.79 13.81 -6.52
N ALA A 166 16.91 12.88 -7.45
CA ALA A 166 17.47 11.56 -7.19
C ALA A 166 18.35 11.13 -8.35
N GLY A 167 19.40 10.39 -8.02
CA GLY A 167 20.41 10.02 -8.98
C GLY A 167 21.47 9.10 -8.41
N ARG A 168 22.47 8.81 -9.23
CA ARG A 168 23.64 8.03 -8.88
C ARG A 168 24.82 8.96 -8.61
N ILE A 169 25.56 8.71 -7.53
CA ILE A 169 26.82 9.40 -7.25
C ILE A 169 27.83 9.02 -8.32
N VAL A 170 28.38 10.04 -8.97
CA VAL A 170 29.45 9.92 -9.97
C VAL A 170 30.81 10.12 -9.30
N SER A 171 30.89 11.11 -8.40
CA SER A 171 32.12 11.49 -7.70
C SER A 171 31.81 12.50 -6.59
N GLY A 172 32.72 12.66 -5.63
CA GLY A 172 32.65 13.70 -4.61
C GLY A 172 32.77 13.17 -3.20
N SER A 173 32.43 13.99 -2.22
CA SER A 173 32.39 13.65 -0.80
C SER A 173 31.03 13.99 -0.21
N ALA A 174 30.50 13.13 0.66
CA ALA A 174 29.24 13.36 1.37
C ALA A 174 29.25 14.61 2.27
N THR A 175 30.44 15.17 2.56
CA THR A 175 30.64 16.26 3.51
C THR A 175 30.85 17.63 2.89
N THR A 176 31.06 17.74 1.58
CA THR A 176 31.33 19.02 0.90
C THR A 176 30.51 19.16 -0.37
N THR A 177 30.81 18.34 -1.37
CA THR A 177 30.14 18.41 -2.67
C THR A 177 30.06 17.02 -3.30
N LEU A 178 28.87 16.67 -3.76
CA LEU A 178 28.60 15.45 -4.53
C LEU A 178 28.24 15.83 -5.96
N THR A 179 28.77 15.10 -6.93
CA THR A 179 28.24 15.13 -8.29
C THR A 179 27.35 13.92 -8.48
N ILE A 180 26.07 14.17 -8.78
CA ILE A 180 25.12 13.09 -9.08
C ILE A 180 24.63 13.18 -10.51
N GLU A 181 24.37 12.03 -11.12
CA GLU A 181 23.69 11.91 -12.41
C GLU A 181 22.25 11.45 -12.15
N ASP A 182 21.28 12.25 -12.57
CA ASP A 182 19.86 11.91 -12.44
C ASP A 182 19.43 10.85 -13.46
N PHE A 183 18.19 10.36 -13.37
CA PHE A 183 17.70 9.31 -14.28
C PHE A 183 17.42 9.80 -15.71
N THR A 184 17.52 11.09 -15.98
CA THR A 184 17.47 11.67 -17.33
C THR A 184 18.86 11.76 -17.96
N GLY A 185 19.92 11.52 -17.19
CA GLY A 185 21.31 11.65 -17.58
C GLY A 185 21.89 13.06 -17.35
N MET A 186 21.16 13.96 -16.69
CA MET A 186 21.65 15.28 -16.35
C MET A 186 22.47 15.23 -15.06
N ARG A 187 23.59 15.95 -15.05
CA ARG A 187 24.49 16.01 -13.90
C ARG A 187 24.19 17.22 -13.04
N TRP A 188 24.16 16.99 -11.73
CA TRP A 188 23.91 17.99 -10.70
C TRP A 188 25.09 18.05 -9.75
N ILE A 189 25.55 19.28 -9.48
CA ILE A 189 26.47 19.58 -8.40
C ILE A 189 25.62 19.79 -7.16
N VAL A 190 25.78 18.91 -6.18
CA VAL A 190 25.04 18.90 -4.93
C VAL A 190 25.95 19.41 -3.82
N GLU A 191 25.68 20.61 -3.32
CA GLU A 191 26.36 21.17 -2.16
C GLU A 191 25.80 20.50 -0.90
N THR A 192 26.66 19.88 -0.09
CA THR A 192 26.26 19.10 1.09
C THR A 192 26.69 19.75 2.40
N ASP A 193 27.04 21.04 2.37
CA ASP A 193 27.45 21.78 3.55
C ASP A 193 26.30 21.85 4.56
N ALA A 194 26.55 21.39 5.80
CA ALA A 194 25.56 21.30 6.89
C ALA A 194 24.31 20.43 6.60
N VAL A 195 24.43 19.45 5.71
CA VAL A 195 23.32 18.56 5.33
C VAL A 195 22.98 17.54 6.43
N VAL A 196 21.69 17.26 6.62
CA VAL A 196 21.24 16.18 7.52
C VAL A 196 21.15 14.87 6.74
N SER A 197 22.07 13.93 6.99
CA SER A 197 22.00 12.58 6.41
C SER A 197 21.03 11.69 7.20
N ARG A 198 19.99 11.18 6.54
CA ARG A 198 19.01 10.24 7.09
C ARG A 198 19.36 8.82 6.65
N GLY A 199 20.46 8.30 7.18
CA GLY A 199 21.02 6.99 6.86
C GLY A 199 22.52 7.05 6.58
N THR A 200 23.13 5.89 6.33
CA THR A 200 24.54 5.81 5.89
C THR A 200 24.61 6.08 4.40
N ILE A 201 25.46 7.04 4.02
CA ILE A 201 25.80 7.35 2.64
C ILE A 201 27.32 7.28 2.56
N GLU A 202 27.83 6.35 1.78
CA GLU A 202 29.28 6.12 1.67
C GLU A 202 29.95 7.06 0.65
N ALA A 203 29.14 7.72 -0.19
CA ALA A 203 29.57 8.60 -1.26
C ALA A 203 30.46 7.91 -2.31
N VAL A 204 30.20 6.62 -2.54
CA VAL A 204 30.94 5.81 -3.51
C VAL A 204 30.34 5.98 -4.91
N PRO A 205 31.16 6.15 -5.97
CA PRO A 205 30.66 6.15 -7.35
C PRO A 205 29.86 4.87 -7.65
N GLY A 206 28.56 4.98 -7.97
CA GLY A 206 27.70 3.79 -7.92
C GLY A 206 26.45 3.96 -7.08
N GLU A 207 26.63 4.58 -5.93
CA GLU A 207 25.59 4.66 -4.92
C GLU A 207 24.44 5.54 -5.40
N ARG A 208 23.21 5.06 -5.22
CA ARG A 208 22.02 5.85 -5.55
C ARG A 208 21.55 6.57 -4.29
N ILE A 209 21.24 7.85 -4.44
CA ILE A 209 20.77 8.70 -3.35
C ILE A 209 19.59 9.55 -3.80
N ARG A 210 18.87 10.05 -2.80
CA ARG A 210 17.80 11.05 -2.93
C ARG A 210 18.22 12.27 -2.13
N VAL A 211 17.97 13.44 -2.69
CA VAL A 211 18.42 14.72 -2.16
C VAL A 211 17.22 15.64 -2.09
N PHE A 212 17.00 16.22 -0.91
CA PHE A 212 16.03 17.30 -0.71
C PHE A 212 16.76 18.61 -0.51
N GLY A 213 16.22 19.70 -1.06
CA GLY A 213 16.86 21.00 -0.99
C GLY A 213 16.26 21.99 -1.97
N SER A 214 17.11 22.82 -2.57
CA SER A 214 16.68 23.82 -3.56
C SER A 214 17.72 24.02 -4.66
N VAL A 215 17.24 24.39 -5.85
CA VAL A 215 18.12 24.81 -6.94
C VAL A 215 18.61 26.23 -6.64
N VAL A 216 19.93 26.42 -6.60
CA VAL A 216 20.56 27.73 -6.35
C VAL A 216 21.11 28.35 -7.64
N ALA A 217 21.50 27.53 -8.61
CA ALA A 217 21.94 27.93 -9.94
C ALA A 217 21.66 26.80 -10.95
N PRO A 218 21.71 27.07 -12.28
CA PRO A 218 21.57 26.01 -13.27
C PRO A 218 22.56 24.86 -13.05
N GLY A 219 22.05 23.65 -12.79
CA GLY A 219 22.88 22.47 -12.51
C GLY A 219 23.49 22.40 -11.10
N VAL A 220 23.16 23.36 -10.22
CA VAL A 220 23.65 23.39 -8.83
C VAL A 220 22.48 23.31 -7.86
N PHE A 221 22.56 22.37 -6.93
CA PHE A 221 21.53 22.03 -5.98
C PHE A 221 22.08 22.09 -4.55
N HIS A 222 21.50 22.92 -3.70
CA HIS A 222 21.88 23.00 -2.30
C HIS A 222 21.08 21.97 -1.50
N ALA A 223 21.76 20.99 -0.90
CA ALA A 223 21.13 19.90 -0.17
C ALA A 223 20.85 20.29 1.29
N THR A 224 19.61 20.10 1.72
CA THR A 224 19.21 20.19 3.13
C THR A 224 19.18 18.81 3.78
N GLU A 225 18.77 17.77 3.03
CA GLU A 225 18.71 16.39 3.52
C GLU A 225 19.13 15.39 2.46
N LEU A 226 19.81 14.33 2.89
CA LEU A 226 20.19 13.19 2.04
C LEU A 226 19.56 11.88 2.54
N PHE A 227 19.11 11.05 1.61
CA PHE A 227 18.57 9.72 1.88
C PHE A 227 19.21 8.68 0.95
N PRO A 228 19.64 7.51 1.45
CA PRO A 228 20.08 6.42 0.59
C PRO A 228 18.89 5.88 -0.23
N TRP A 229 19.13 5.36 -1.43
CA TRP A 229 18.07 4.81 -2.29
C TRP A 229 17.41 3.56 -1.71
N THR A 230 18.17 2.74 -0.99
CA THR A 230 17.67 1.50 -0.37
C THR A 230 18.21 1.39 1.04
N LYS A 231 17.41 0.88 1.99
CA LYS A 231 17.91 0.55 3.33
C LYS A 231 19.06 -0.45 3.22
N GLN A 232 20.11 -0.26 4.02
CA GLN A 232 21.18 -1.25 4.22
C GLN A 232 20.57 -2.65 4.43
N GLY A 233 21.02 -3.61 3.61
CA GLY A 233 20.62 -5.02 3.67
C GLY A 233 19.92 -5.59 2.43
N ALA A 234 19.49 -4.77 1.47
CA ALA A 234 19.02 -5.28 0.17
C ALA A 234 20.18 -5.30 -0.83
N MET A 235 20.68 -6.52 -1.06
CA MET A 235 21.62 -6.91 -2.12
C MET A 235 21.52 -6.02 -3.37
N MET A 236 22.65 -5.48 -3.80
CA MET A 236 22.85 -4.80 -5.09
C MET A 236 22.12 -5.57 -6.20
N ILE A 237 21.08 -4.97 -6.77
CA ILE A 237 20.48 -5.48 -8.02
C ILE A 237 21.49 -5.17 -9.13
N PRO A 238 22.00 -6.17 -9.88
CA PRO A 238 22.99 -5.93 -10.91
C PRO A 238 22.38 -5.16 -12.08
N GLU A 239 22.95 -3.98 -12.33
CA GLU A 239 23.24 -3.27 -13.61
C GLU A 239 22.35 -3.45 -14.87
N ARG A 240 21.08 -3.81 -14.78
CA ARG A 240 20.20 -3.90 -15.97
C ARG A 240 18.88 -3.14 -15.88
N PHE A 241 18.93 -1.92 -15.36
CA PHE A 241 17.89 -0.93 -15.61
C PHE A 241 18.54 0.38 -16.07
N ASP A 242 19.06 0.36 -17.30
CA ASP A 242 19.45 1.57 -18.02
C ASP A 242 18.16 2.26 -18.50
N GLY A 243 17.88 3.46 -17.98
CA GLY A 243 16.71 4.28 -18.31
C GLY A 243 16.59 4.62 -19.81
N ARG A 244 17.63 4.33 -20.60
CA ARG A 244 17.61 4.41 -22.07
C ARG A 244 16.57 3.49 -22.73
N GLY A 245 16.11 2.44 -22.04
CA GLY A 245 15.10 1.52 -22.59
C GLY A 245 13.71 2.12 -22.79
N MET A 246 13.38 3.25 -22.13
CA MET A 246 12.05 3.86 -22.22
C MET A 246 11.88 4.86 -23.38
N LEU A 247 12.96 5.43 -23.92
CA LEU A 247 12.88 6.40 -25.03
C LEU A 247 12.83 5.76 -26.43
N MET A 248 12.94 4.44 -26.54
CA MET A 248 13.02 3.72 -27.81
C MET A 248 11.71 3.07 -28.26
N ARG A 249 10.53 3.49 -27.76
CA ARG A 249 9.24 2.93 -28.20
C ARG A 249 8.30 3.88 -28.96
N GLU A 250 8.73 5.11 -29.22
CA GLU A 250 8.00 6.05 -30.10
C GLU A 250 8.89 6.58 -31.22
N ARG A 251 9.21 5.74 -32.20
CA ARG A 251 9.56 6.17 -33.58
C ARG A 251 9.72 4.97 -34.50
N LYS A 252 8.61 4.34 -34.86
CA LYS A 252 8.49 3.60 -36.13
C LYS A 252 7.08 3.81 -36.69
N MET A 253 6.87 4.95 -37.36
CA MET A 253 5.89 5.01 -38.45
C MET A 253 6.65 4.72 -39.75
N PRO A 254 6.19 3.78 -40.60
CA PRO A 254 6.74 3.60 -41.92
C PRO A 254 6.21 4.71 -42.84
N LEU A 255 7.12 5.44 -43.48
CA LEU A 255 6.82 6.22 -44.68
C LEU A 255 6.40 5.24 -45.78
N ARG A 256 5.12 5.27 -46.17
CA ARG A 256 4.67 4.70 -47.44
C ARG A 256 5.09 5.65 -48.55
N SER A 257 5.94 5.16 -49.44
CA SER A 257 5.98 5.61 -50.84
C SER A 257 4.98 4.79 -51.63
#